data_AF-A0A3B1ANM5-F1
#
_entry.id   AF-A0A3B1ANM5-F1
#
_cell.length_a   1.000
_cell.length_b   1.000
_cell.length_c   1.000
_cell.angle_alpha   90.00
_cell.angle_beta   90.00
_cell.angle_gamma   90.00
#
_symmetry.space_group_name_H-M   'P 1'
#
loop_
_entity.id
_entity.type
_entity.pdbx_description
1 polymer ?
#
loop_
_entity_poly.entity_id
_entity_poly.type
_entity_poly.pdbx_seq_one_letter_code
_entity_poly.pdbx_strand_id
1 'polypeptide(L)'
;MAHDFYRVGGFHSFKGGVDPEGKVTFLQDHLITFSNNGEKPVIAGAPRQPSQVFPAQLLNSFRLSQSMLPLKTRCGLLRAPGSNTTAWAVQSFLHEMAVAADIGPVVNLSGAESQCQGSVIDGFSTMLGQEITIENGRIQQSNFDTYPLLRMPDAPNVDVHFIQSDNPPTGAGEPALPPLAPAICNAIYAASGYRVRTLPLTKDGFSV
;
A
#
# COMPACT_ATOMS: atom_id res chain seq x y z
N MET A 1 28.90 -18.66 -1.33
CA MET A 1 28.52 -17.54 -2.24
C MET A 1 29.56 -17.35 -3.34
N ALA A 2 29.85 -18.38 -4.16
CA ALA A 2 30.87 -18.25 -5.23
C ALA A 2 30.33 -17.59 -6.50
N HIS A 3 28.99 -17.58 -6.71
CA HIS A 3 28.37 -17.15 -7.97
C HIS A 3 27.16 -16.21 -7.83
N ASP A 4 26.78 -15.81 -6.61
CA ASP A 4 25.60 -14.94 -6.41
C ASP A 4 25.91 -13.72 -5.53
N PHE A 5 25.23 -12.62 -5.80
CA PHE A 5 25.41 -11.36 -5.09
C PHE A 5 24.58 -11.35 -3.80
N TYR A 6 25.18 -10.85 -2.72
CA TYR A 6 24.45 -10.65 -1.47
C TYR A 6 23.41 -9.53 -1.63
N ARG A 7 22.21 -9.78 -1.10
CA ARG A 7 21.12 -8.82 -1.06
C ARG A 7 21.20 -8.02 0.22
N VAL A 8 21.53 -6.75 0.08
CA VAL A 8 21.66 -5.84 1.21
C VAL A 8 20.26 -5.39 1.69
N GLY A 9 19.99 -5.57 2.97
CA GLY A 9 18.84 -4.96 3.64
C GLY A 9 19.20 -3.62 4.26
N GLY A 10 18.25 -3.00 4.96
CA GLY A 10 18.48 -1.79 5.72
C GLY A 10 17.45 -1.64 6.82
N PHE A 11 17.72 -0.74 7.77
CA PHE A 11 16.76 -0.36 8.80
C PHE A 11 16.34 1.08 8.58
N HIS A 12 15.04 1.33 8.66
CA HIS A 12 14.46 2.67 8.51
C HIS A 12 13.98 3.20 9.85
N SER A 13 14.19 4.48 10.09
CA SER A 13 13.57 5.22 11.18
C SER A 13 12.86 6.43 10.60
N PHE A 14 11.54 6.44 10.71
CA PHE A 14 10.69 7.50 10.17
C PHE A 14 10.33 8.51 11.26
N LYS A 15 10.30 9.79 10.87
CA LYS A 15 9.69 10.87 11.64
C LYS A 15 8.89 11.74 10.68
N GLY A 16 7.60 11.87 10.94
CA GLY A 16 6.70 12.71 10.15
C GLY A 16 6.01 13.77 11.00
N GLY A 17 5.44 14.76 10.34
CA GLY A 17 4.49 15.69 10.93
C GLY A 17 3.28 15.85 10.02
N VAL A 18 2.11 16.06 10.63
CA VAL A 18 0.86 16.38 9.94
C VAL A 18 0.35 17.73 10.45
N ASP A 19 -0.35 18.47 9.61
CA ASP A 19 -1.08 19.68 10.02
C ASP A 19 -2.41 19.31 10.72
N PRO A 20 -3.14 20.28 11.32
CA PRO A 20 -4.43 20.01 11.97
C PRO A 20 -5.48 19.40 11.03
N GLU A 21 -5.35 19.59 9.72
CA GLU A 21 -6.20 19.02 8.68
C GLU A 21 -5.77 17.60 8.27
N GLY A 22 -4.70 17.08 8.85
CA GLY A 22 -4.20 15.71 8.68
C GLY A 22 -3.25 15.53 7.50
N LYS A 23 -2.85 16.59 6.79
CA LYS A 23 -1.94 16.52 5.64
C LYS A 23 -0.49 16.43 6.11
N VAL A 24 0.29 15.55 5.48
CA VAL A 24 1.73 15.41 5.79
C VAL A 24 2.49 16.69 5.45
N THR A 25 3.05 17.33 6.48
CA THR A 25 3.85 18.57 6.37
C THR A 25 5.32 18.28 6.11
N PHE A 26 5.86 17.21 6.71
CA PHE A 26 7.23 16.77 6.46
C PHE A 26 7.36 15.27 6.73
N LEU A 27 8.34 14.66 6.07
CA LEU A 27 8.76 13.29 6.34
C LEU A 27 10.29 13.22 6.33
N GLN A 28 10.85 12.66 7.40
CA GLN A 28 12.25 12.34 7.55
C GLN A 28 12.40 10.82 7.62
N ASP A 29 13.25 10.27 6.76
CA ASP A 29 13.70 8.87 6.80
C ASP A 29 15.19 8.85 7.18
N HIS A 30 15.53 8.10 8.21
CA HIS A 30 16.91 7.73 8.52
C HIS A 30 17.14 6.27 8.16
N LEU A 31 17.90 6.05 7.09
CA LEU A 31 18.25 4.72 6.58
C LEU A 31 19.62 4.29 7.09
N ILE A 32 19.65 3.21 7.88
CA ILE A 32 20.87 2.48 8.19
C ILE A 32 21.11 1.48 7.06
N THR A 33 22.16 1.71 6.28
CA THR A 33 22.56 0.90 5.12
C THR A 33 24.03 0.51 5.22
N PHE A 34 24.59 -0.07 4.16
CA PHE A 34 25.93 -0.62 4.15
C PHE A 34 26.80 0.01 3.07
N SER A 35 28.11 0.08 3.32
CA SER A 35 29.12 0.59 2.40
C SER A 35 30.35 -0.31 2.37
N ASN A 36 30.99 -0.46 1.21
CA ASN A 36 32.26 -1.18 1.08
C ASN A 36 33.49 -0.28 1.30
N ASN A 37 33.33 1.04 1.13
CA ASN A 37 34.38 2.06 1.15
C ASN A 37 34.13 3.20 2.15
N GLY A 38 32.99 3.22 2.82
CA GLY A 38 32.59 4.26 3.77
C GLY A 38 32.06 5.55 3.14
N GLU A 39 32.15 5.69 1.81
CA GLU A 39 31.77 6.93 1.10
C GLU A 39 30.40 6.81 0.44
N LYS A 40 30.10 5.63 -0.11
CA LYS A 40 28.87 5.38 -0.88
C LYS A 40 28.20 4.11 -0.42
N PRO A 41 26.86 4.06 -0.41
CA PRO A 41 26.14 2.83 -0.20
C PRO A 41 26.56 1.77 -1.23
N VAL A 42 26.59 0.51 -0.82
CA VAL A 42 26.76 -0.61 -1.75
C VAL A 42 25.63 -0.61 -2.79
N ILE A 43 25.82 -1.32 -3.90
CA ILE A 43 24.81 -1.44 -4.95
C ILE A 43 23.47 -1.91 -4.34
N ALA A 44 22.40 -1.20 -4.70
CA ALA A 44 21.04 -1.39 -4.17
C ALA A 44 20.85 -1.10 -2.67
N GLY A 45 21.86 -0.59 -1.95
CA GLY A 45 21.77 -0.24 -0.52
C GLY A 45 20.97 1.04 -0.23
N ALA A 46 20.81 1.92 -1.21
CA ALA A 46 20.09 3.18 -1.06
C ALA A 46 19.58 3.72 -2.42
N PRO A 47 18.68 4.71 -2.41
CA PRO A 47 18.24 5.42 -3.60
C PRO A 47 19.38 6.02 -4.42
N ARG A 48 19.42 5.74 -5.74
CA ARG A 48 20.37 6.42 -6.66
C ARG A 48 20.09 7.92 -6.77
N GLN A 49 18.82 8.29 -6.74
CA GLN A 49 18.34 9.67 -6.83
C GLN A 49 17.31 9.92 -5.72
N PRO A 50 17.75 10.19 -4.48
CA PRO A 50 16.85 10.36 -3.33
C PRO A 50 15.75 11.41 -3.52
N SER A 51 16.00 12.45 -4.31
CA SER A 51 15.02 13.51 -4.62
C SER A 51 14.01 13.12 -5.71
N GLN A 52 14.27 12.03 -6.45
CA GLN A 52 13.41 11.56 -7.53
C GLN A 52 12.68 10.26 -7.19
N VAL A 53 12.77 9.79 -5.95
CA VAL A 53 12.04 8.61 -5.47
C VAL A 53 10.87 9.03 -4.61
N PHE A 54 9.80 8.24 -4.61
CA PHE A 54 8.69 8.40 -3.69
C PHE A 54 9.18 8.35 -2.22
N PRO A 55 8.65 9.16 -1.30
CA PRO A 55 7.64 10.22 -1.51
C PRO A 55 8.27 11.61 -1.75
N ALA A 56 9.58 11.70 -2.01
CA ALA A 56 10.31 12.97 -2.12
C ALA A 56 9.74 13.93 -3.17
N GLN A 57 9.09 13.41 -4.21
CA GLN A 57 8.45 14.21 -5.27
C GLN A 57 7.07 14.76 -4.87
N LEU A 58 6.43 14.18 -3.86
CA LEU A 58 5.08 14.52 -3.44
C LEU A 58 5.04 15.44 -2.22
N LEU A 59 6.13 15.46 -1.45
CA LEU A 59 6.23 16.24 -0.22
C LEU A 59 7.11 17.48 -0.43
N ASN A 60 6.61 18.64 -0.01
CA ASN A 60 7.38 19.89 -0.01
C ASN A 60 8.57 19.86 0.97
N SER A 61 8.59 18.91 1.90
CA SER A 61 9.63 18.78 2.92
C SER A 61 9.93 17.31 3.20
N PHE A 62 10.83 16.74 2.41
CA PHE A 62 11.35 15.38 2.59
C PHE A 62 12.84 15.40 2.90
N ARG A 63 13.28 14.60 3.88
CA ARG A 63 14.70 14.42 4.20
C ARG A 63 15.03 12.93 4.30
N LEU A 64 15.90 12.46 3.41
CA LEU A 64 16.57 11.17 3.56
C LEU A 64 17.96 11.39 4.16
N SER A 65 18.23 10.72 5.28
CA SER A 65 19.55 10.68 5.94
C SER A 65 20.05 9.25 6.04
N GLN A 66 21.37 9.05 6.08
CA GLN A 66 21.96 7.72 5.99
C GLN A 66 23.05 7.51 7.04
N SER A 67 23.05 6.34 7.65
CA SER A 67 24.18 5.79 8.39
C SER A 67 24.71 4.56 7.64
N MET A 68 26.02 4.48 7.43
CA MET A 68 26.62 3.39 6.64
C MET A 68 27.48 2.48 7.51
N LEU A 69 27.12 1.20 7.54
CA LEU A 69 27.90 0.15 8.18
C LEU A 69 28.85 -0.53 7.18
N PRO A 70 30.07 -0.93 7.60
CA PRO A 70 31.00 -1.58 6.70
C PRO A 70 30.49 -2.97 6.25
N LEU A 71 30.54 -3.23 4.95
CA LEU A 71 30.18 -4.53 4.36
C LEU A 71 31.20 -4.92 3.27
N LYS A 72 31.86 -6.07 3.46
CA LYS A 72 32.85 -6.60 2.50
C LYS A 72 32.25 -7.59 1.49
N THR A 73 31.00 -7.99 1.70
CA THR A 73 30.29 -8.89 0.79
C THR A 73 29.90 -8.16 -0.49
N ARG A 74 30.17 -8.77 -1.65
CA ARG A 74 29.77 -8.22 -2.95
C ARG A 74 28.24 -8.16 -3.06
N CYS A 75 27.72 -6.97 -3.34
CA CYS A 75 26.30 -6.71 -3.58
C CYS A 75 26.06 -6.42 -5.06
N GLY A 76 24.86 -6.71 -5.56
CA GLY A 76 24.49 -6.61 -6.97
C GLY A 76 23.13 -5.93 -7.17
N LEU A 77 22.75 -5.70 -8.43
CA LEU A 77 21.47 -5.08 -8.78
C LEU A 77 20.30 -6.07 -8.52
N LEU A 78 19.15 -5.53 -8.12
CA LEU A 78 17.87 -6.26 -8.06
C LEU A 78 17.12 -6.16 -9.39
N ARG A 79 15.96 -6.81 -9.49
CA ARG A 79 15.02 -6.72 -10.65
C ARG A 79 14.47 -5.29 -10.90
N ALA A 80 14.64 -4.35 -9.97
CA ALA A 80 14.43 -2.92 -10.13
C ALA A 80 15.66 -2.13 -9.60
N PRO A 81 16.39 -1.36 -10.42
CA PRO A 81 17.64 -0.74 -10.02
C PRO A 81 17.40 0.55 -9.23
N GLY A 82 17.62 0.48 -7.91
CA GLY A 82 17.99 1.66 -7.13
C GLY A 82 16.95 2.23 -6.18
N SER A 83 15.84 1.55 -5.86
CA SER A 83 14.90 2.02 -4.83
C SER A 83 14.47 0.95 -3.83
N ASN A 84 14.89 -0.31 -3.96
CA ASN A 84 14.25 -1.43 -3.24
C ASN A 84 14.36 -1.37 -1.72
N THR A 85 15.47 -0.84 -1.18
CA THR A 85 15.65 -0.75 0.27
C THR A 85 14.67 0.23 0.90
N THR A 86 14.38 1.36 0.23
CA THR A 86 13.37 2.33 0.67
C THR A 86 11.97 1.97 0.21
N ALA A 87 11.80 1.42 -1.00
CA ALA A 87 10.51 1.14 -1.62
C ALA A 87 9.64 0.29 -0.70
N TRP A 88 10.18 -0.80 -0.16
CA TRP A 88 9.42 -1.60 0.80
C TRP A 88 9.04 -0.78 2.04
N ALA A 89 9.97 -0.06 2.66
CA ALA A 89 9.68 0.62 3.93
C ALA A 89 8.78 1.87 3.79
N VAL A 90 8.89 2.63 2.70
CA VAL A 90 8.13 3.88 2.50
C VAL A 90 6.91 3.69 1.60
N GLN A 91 6.93 2.72 0.68
CA GLN A 91 5.82 2.40 -0.22
C GLN A 91 4.94 1.26 0.32
N SER A 92 5.19 0.73 1.53
CA SER A 92 4.30 -0.26 2.15
C SER A 92 2.93 0.33 2.51
N PHE A 93 2.05 0.34 1.49
CA PHE A 93 0.70 -0.22 1.35
C PHE A 93 -0.28 -0.19 2.54
N LEU A 94 -1.57 -0.25 2.19
CA LEU A 94 -2.66 -0.69 3.07
C LEU A 94 -2.32 -2.06 3.67
N HIS A 95 -1.74 -2.05 4.87
CA HIS A 95 -1.30 -3.25 5.56
C HIS A 95 -2.45 -3.96 6.29
N GLU A 96 -3.43 -3.16 6.72
CA GLU A 96 -4.52 -3.57 7.59
C GLU A 96 -5.77 -2.77 7.24
N MET A 97 -6.91 -3.45 7.20
CA MET A 97 -8.23 -2.87 7.00
C MET A 97 -9.11 -3.25 8.17
N ALA A 98 -9.48 -2.25 8.99
CA ALA A 98 -10.43 -2.45 10.08
C ALA A 98 -11.86 -2.21 9.59
N VAL A 99 -12.75 -3.18 9.83
CA VAL A 99 -14.19 -3.08 9.55
C VAL A 99 -14.95 -3.13 10.87
N ALA A 100 -15.67 -2.05 11.18
CA ALA A 100 -16.66 -2.06 12.26
C ALA A 100 -18.05 -2.26 11.64
N ALA A 101 -18.75 -3.31 12.04
CA ALA A 101 -20.07 -3.66 11.50
C ALA A 101 -21.11 -3.77 12.62
N ASP A 102 -22.24 -3.09 12.46
CA ASP A 102 -23.45 -3.31 13.26
C ASP A 102 -24.46 -4.04 12.38
N ILE A 103 -24.67 -5.32 12.65
CA ILE A 103 -25.67 -6.17 11.98
C ILE A 103 -26.72 -6.71 12.96
N GLY A 104 -26.83 -6.08 14.14
CA GLY A 104 -27.53 -6.65 15.29
C GLY A 104 -26.86 -7.93 15.81
N PRO A 105 -27.60 -8.83 16.48
CA PRO A 105 -27.09 -10.11 16.95
C PRO A 105 -26.47 -10.97 15.84
N VAL A 106 -25.20 -11.34 16.01
CA VAL A 106 -24.47 -12.19 15.07
C VAL A 106 -24.92 -13.65 15.21
N VAL A 107 -25.61 -14.17 14.19
CA VAL A 107 -26.12 -15.57 14.19
C VAL A 107 -25.01 -16.59 13.95
N ASN A 108 -24.10 -16.30 13.01
CA ASN A 108 -22.93 -17.14 12.71
C ASN A 108 -21.70 -16.25 12.55
N LEU A 109 -20.80 -16.29 13.55
CA LEU A 109 -19.64 -15.43 13.60
C LEU A 109 -18.69 -15.65 12.42
N SER A 110 -18.29 -16.89 12.14
CA SER A 110 -17.35 -17.17 11.05
C SER A 110 -17.91 -16.81 9.68
N GLY A 111 -19.22 -17.01 9.48
CA GLY A 111 -19.91 -16.57 8.27
C GLY A 111 -19.92 -15.05 8.14
N ALA A 112 -20.24 -14.33 9.22
CA ALA A 112 -20.26 -12.87 9.21
C ALA A 112 -18.86 -12.27 8.97
N GLU A 113 -17.82 -12.83 9.60
CA GLU A 113 -16.42 -12.46 9.37
C GLU A 113 -16.05 -12.67 7.90
N SER A 114 -16.36 -13.85 7.35
CA SER A 114 -16.06 -14.18 5.95
C SER A 114 -16.76 -13.24 4.96
N GLN A 115 -18.00 -12.82 5.24
CA GLN A 115 -18.71 -11.86 4.39
C GLN A 115 -18.05 -10.48 4.41
N CYS A 116 -17.59 -10.02 5.57
CA CYS A 116 -16.88 -8.74 5.68
C CYS A 116 -15.53 -8.80 4.96
N GLN A 117 -14.75 -9.86 5.18
CA GLN A 117 -13.46 -10.06 4.53
C GLN A 117 -13.60 -10.17 3.00
N GLY A 118 -14.56 -10.98 2.53
CA GLY A 118 -14.86 -11.12 1.10
C GLY A 118 -15.28 -9.78 0.46
N SER A 119 -16.13 -9.01 1.14
CA SER A 119 -16.56 -7.68 0.68
C SER A 119 -15.40 -6.70 0.54
N VAL A 120 -14.47 -6.71 1.50
CA VAL A 120 -13.26 -5.86 1.45
C VAL A 120 -12.37 -6.26 0.28
N ILE A 121 -12.15 -7.56 0.08
CA ILE A 121 -11.32 -8.06 -1.03
C ILE A 121 -11.95 -7.73 -2.39
N ASP A 122 -13.25 -7.95 -2.54
CA ASP A 122 -13.99 -7.66 -3.77
C ASP A 122 -13.98 -6.16 -4.08
N GLY A 123 -14.38 -5.34 -3.10
CA GLY A 123 -14.36 -3.89 -3.25
C GLY A 123 -12.96 -3.33 -3.52
N PHE A 124 -11.92 -3.88 -2.90
CA PHE A 124 -10.54 -3.42 -3.10
C PHE A 124 -10.07 -3.79 -4.50
N SER A 125 -10.34 -5.01 -4.95
CA SER A 125 -10.11 -5.45 -6.31
C SER A 125 -10.81 -4.53 -7.32
N THR A 126 -12.08 -4.20 -7.07
CA THR A 126 -12.88 -3.34 -7.96
C THR A 126 -12.30 -1.93 -8.04
N MET A 127 -12.11 -1.26 -6.90
CA MET A 127 -11.67 0.13 -6.89
C MET A 127 -10.23 0.30 -7.37
N LEU A 128 -9.38 -0.73 -7.22
CA LEU A 128 -7.97 -0.64 -7.53
C LEU A 128 -7.73 -0.64 -9.04
N GLY A 129 -8.32 -1.58 -9.78
CA GLY A 129 -7.95 -1.80 -11.18
C GLY A 129 -8.99 -2.46 -12.08
N GLN A 130 -10.17 -2.83 -11.58
CA GLN A 130 -11.20 -3.40 -12.43
C GLN A 130 -11.95 -2.32 -13.20
N GLU A 131 -12.08 -2.53 -14.50
CA GLU A 131 -12.82 -1.65 -15.38
C GLU A 131 -13.42 -2.45 -16.54
N ILE A 132 -14.68 -2.17 -16.86
CA ILE A 132 -15.32 -2.63 -18.09
C ILE A 132 -15.42 -1.46 -19.05
N THR A 133 -14.70 -1.54 -20.16
CA THR A 133 -14.73 -0.56 -21.26
C THR A 133 -15.55 -1.09 -22.43
N ILE A 134 -16.24 -0.19 -23.13
CA ILE A 134 -17.08 -0.53 -24.29
C ILE A 134 -16.58 0.24 -25.50
N GLU A 135 -16.22 -0.48 -26.57
CA GLU A 135 -15.85 0.08 -27.87
C GLU A 135 -16.72 -0.56 -28.95
N ASN A 136 -17.32 0.26 -29.83
CA ASN A 136 -18.20 -0.21 -30.91
C ASN A 136 -19.31 -1.17 -30.42
N GLY A 137 -19.86 -0.92 -29.23
CA GLY A 137 -20.90 -1.75 -28.62
C GLY A 137 -20.42 -3.09 -28.05
N ARG A 138 -19.11 -3.30 -27.92
CA ARG A 138 -18.52 -4.54 -27.39
C ARG A 138 -17.66 -4.27 -26.17
N ILE A 139 -17.79 -5.12 -25.15
CA ILE A 139 -16.88 -5.15 -24.00
C ILE A 139 -15.48 -5.55 -24.48
N GLN A 140 -14.46 -4.83 -24.02
CA GLN A 140 -13.07 -5.10 -24.41
C GLN A 140 -12.40 -6.16 -23.53
N GLN A 141 -12.70 -6.16 -22.23
CA GLN A 141 -12.13 -7.10 -21.28
C GLN A 141 -12.84 -8.46 -21.39
N SER A 142 -12.10 -9.51 -21.76
CA SER A 142 -12.66 -10.86 -21.97
C SER A 142 -12.15 -11.91 -21.00
N ASN A 143 -11.15 -11.60 -20.16
CA ASN A 143 -10.50 -12.54 -19.25
C ASN A 143 -9.77 -11.79 -18.11
N PHE A 144 -9.28 -12.51 -17.09
CA PHE A 144 -8.67 -11.94 -15.88
C PHE A 144 -7.28 -11.34 -16.05
N ASP A 145 -6.69 -11.47 -17.24
CA ASP A 145 -5.50 -10.72 -17.66
C ASP A 145 -5.84 -9.27 -18.04
N THR A 146 -7.07 -9.02 -18.48
CA THR A 146 -7.59 -7.71 -18.90
C THR A 146 -8.61 -7.13 -17.90
N TYR A 147 -9.20 -7.95 -17.05
CA TYR A 147 -10.02 -7.58 -15.90
C TYR A 147 -9.41 -8.16 -14.60
N PRO A 148 -8.37 -7.52 -14.05
CA PRO A 148 -7.58 -8.13 -12.98
C PRO A 148 -8.40 -8.30 -11.69
N LEU A 149 -8.30 -9.50 -11.10
CA LEU A 149 -8.71 -9.76 -9.73
C LEU A 149 -7.51 -9.56 -8.80
N LEU A 150 -7.76 -9.03 -7.61
CA LEU A 150 -6.75 -8.95 -6.55
C LEU A 150 -6.15 -10.33 -6.27
N ARG A 151 -4.83 -10.39 -6.13
CA ARG A 151 -4.10 -11.64 -5.86
C ARG A 151 -3.78 -11.75 -4.37
N MET A 152 -3.58 -12.98 -3.90
CA MET A 152 -3.27 -13.25 -2.49
C MET A 152 -2.10 -12.41 -1.93
N PRO A 153 -1.01 -12.14 -2.66
CA PRO A 153 0.08 -11.28 -2.15
C PRO A 153 -0.32 -9.81 -1.92
N ASP A 154 -1.35 -9.34 -2.63
CA ASP A 154 -1.81 -7.95 -2.60
C ASP A 154 -3.05 -7.77 -1.71
N ALA A 155 -3.53 -8.87 -1.11
CA ALA A 155 -4.66 -8.87 -0.21
C ALA A 155 -4.27 -8.23 1.14
N PRO A 156 -4.97 -7.19 1.61
CA PRO A 156 -4.74 -6.65 2.94
C PRO A 156 -5.18 -7.64 4.02
N ASN A 157 -4.60 -7.54 5.22
CA ASN A 157 -5.20 -8.16 6.39
C ASN A 157 -6.48 -7.41 6.75
N VAL A 158 -7.56 -8.13 7.04
CA VAL A 158 -8.87 -7.54 7.34
C VAL A 158 -9.32 -7.95 8.73
N ASP A 159 -9.33 -6.98 9.65
CA ASP A 159 -9.77 -7.14 11.03
C ASP A 159 -11.22 -6.67 11.17
N VAL A 160 -12.08 -7.56 11.64
CA VAL A 160 -13.53 -7.34 11.69
C VAL A 160 -13.99 -7.24 13.14
N HIS A 161 -14.73 -6.18 13.46
CA HIS A 161 -15.30 -5.91 14.77
C HIS A 161 -16.82 -5.78 14.67
N PHE A 162 -17.54 -6.69 15.33
CA PHE A 162 -19.00 -6.61 15.42
C PHE A 162 -19.46 -5.81 16.62
N ILE A 163 -20.24 -4.76 16.36
CA ILE A 163 -20.91 -3.98 17.39
C ILE A 163 -22.10 -4.80 17.88
N GLN A 164 -22.10 -5.12 19.19
CA GLN A 164 -23.24 -5.76 19.84
C GLN A 164 -24.29 -4.70 20.16
N SER A 165 -25.23 -4.51 19.25
CA SER A 165 -26.34 -3.56 19.41
C SER A 165 -27.66 -4.27 19.75
N ASP A 166 -28.63 -3.53 20.27
CA ASP A 166 -30.00 -4.00 20.49
C ASP A 166 -30.85 -3.98 19.20
N ASN A 167 -30.25 -3.69 18.05
CA ASN A 167 -30.95 -3.67 16.76
C ASN A 167 -31.35 -5.10 16.33
N PRO A 168 -32.47 -5.28 15.61
CA PRO A 168 -32.80 -6.57 15.02
C PRO A 168 -31.69 -7.06 14.06
N PRO A 169 -31.46 -8.38 13.93
CA PRO A 169 -30.49 -8.92 12.98
C PRO A 169 -30.76 -8.45 11.55
N THR A 170 -29.70 -8.05 10.83
CA THR A 170 -29.78 -7.60 9.43
C THR A 170 -28.94 -8.47 8.51
N GLY A 171 -28.97 -8.17 7.21
CA GLY A 171 -28.07 -8.79 6.23
C GLY A 171 -26.62 -8.34 6.45
N ALA A 172 -25.67 -9.27 6.32
CA ALA A 172 -24.23 -9.03 6.46
C ALA A 172 -23.45 -9.07 5.13
N GLY A 173 -24.13 -9.37 4.01
CA GLY A 173 -23.44 -9.70 2.75
C GLY A 173 -22.86 -8.54 1.97
N GLU A 174 -23.47 -7.37 2.02
CA GLU A 174 -23.06 -6.16 1.29
C GLU A 174 -22.51 -5.02 2.17
N PRO A 175 -22.87 -4.86 3.46
CA PRO A 175 -22.56 -3.64 4.23
C PRO A 175 -21.09 -3.20 4.27
N ALA A 176 -20.14 -4.15 4.18
CA ALA A 176 -18.71 -3.85 4.25
C ALA A 176 -18.12 -3.35 2.91
N LEU A 177 -18.82 -3.51 1.78
CA LEU A 177 -18.32 -3.14 0.45
C LEU A 177 -18.45 -1.63 0.15
N PRO A 178 -19.62 -0.97 0.31
CA PRO A 178 -19.77 0.46 0.03
C PRO A 178 -18.83 1.41 0.80
N PRO A 179 -18.55 1.23 2.10
CA PRO A 179 -17.71 2.16 2.86
C PRO A 179 -16.21 2.03 2.52
N LEU A 180 -15.81 0.96 1.82
CA LEU A 180 -14.42 0.66 1.53
C LEU A 180 -13.73 1.73 0.69
N ALA A 181 -14.30 2.02 -0.49
CA ALA A 181 -13.72 2.98 -1.43
C ALA A 181 -13.55 4.39 -0.84
N PRO A 182 -14.54 4.99 -0.17
CA PRO A 182 -14.34 6.28 0.47
C PRO A 182 -13.34 6.22 1.63
N ALA A 183 -13.25 5.11 2.38
CA ALA A 183 -12.25 4.96 3.44
C ALA A 183 -10.82 5.02 2.87
N ILE A 184 -10.54 4.25 1.80
CA ILE A 184 -9.23 4.25 1.14
C ILE A 184 -8.93 5.60 0.49
N CYS A 185 -9.89 6.19 -0.24
CA CYS A 185 -9.71 7.51 -0.86
C CYS A 185 -9.46 8.62 0.18
N ASN A 186 -10.11 8.56 1.35
CA ASN A 186 -9.84 9.49 2.44
C ASN A 186 -8.48 9.23 3.10
N ALA A 187 -8.05 7.97 3.23
CA ALA A 187 -6.72 7.64 3.71
C ALA A 187 -5.63 8.16 2.76
N ILE A 188 -5.80 8.03 1.44
CA ILE A 188 -4.93 8.64 0.43
C ILE A 188 -4.89 10.15 0.60
N TYR A 189 -6.05 10.80 0.76
CA TYR A 189 -6.12 12.24 0.95
C TYR A 189 -5.44 12.70 2.24
N ALA A 190 -5.64 12.01 3.37
CA ALA A 190 -4.94 12.33 4.61
C ALA A 190 -3.42 12.17 4.45
N ALA A 191 -2.97 11.05 3.87
CA ALA A 191 -1.55 10.76 3.72
C ALA A 191 -0.81 11.70 2.75
N SER A 192 -1.49 12.23 1.73
CA SER A 192 -0.82 12.94 0.62
C SER A 192 -1.37 14.33 0.31
N GLY A 193 -2.55 14.69 0.79
CA GLY A 193 -3.33 15.85 0.34
C GLY A 193 -3.94 15.69 -1.06
N TYR A 194 -3.68 14.58 -1.77
CA TYR A 194 -4.24 14.30 -3.08
C TYR A 194 -5.67 13.76 -2.96
N ARG A 195 -6.62 14.39 -3.64
CA ARG A 195 -8.01 13.94 -3.65
C ARG A 195 -8.26 13.09 -4.89
N VAL A 196 -8.43 11.78 -4.69
CA VAL A 196 -8.90 10.86 -5.75
C VAL A 196 -10.28 11.31 -6.22
N ARG A 197 -10.44 11.47 -7.53
CA ARG A 197 -11.71 11.86 -8.17
C ARG A 197 -12.19 10.87 -9.22
N THR A 198 -11.34 9.93 -9.61
CA THR A 198 -11.62 8.94 -10.64
C THR A 198 -11.30 7.55 -10.09
N LEU A 199 -12.15 6.58 -10.42
CA LEU A 199 -11.88 5.16 -10.22
C LEU A 199 -11.84 4.45 -11.58
N PRO A 200 -11.12 3.31 -11.70
CA PRO A 200 -10.26 2.72 -10.67
C PRO A 200 -9.00 3.55 -10.35
N LEU A 201 -8.38 3.31 -9.19
CA LEU A 201 -7.21 4.06 -8.69
C LEU A 201 -6.03 4.04 -9.66
N THR A 202 -5.90 2.99 -10.47
CA THR A 202 -4.89 2.90 -11.55
C THR A 202 -4.98 4.05 -12.55
N LYS A 203 -6.14 4.66 -12.76
CA LYS A 203 -6.29 5.85 -13.63
C LYS A 203 -5.64 7.10 -13.06
N ASP A 204 -5.56 7.20 -11.74
CA ASP A 204 -4.93 8.30 -11.01
C ASP A 204 -3.44 7.98 -10.68
N GLY A 205 -2.89 6.88 -11.22
CA GLY A 205 -1.47 6.51 -11.12
C GLY A 205 -1.09 5.65 -9.92
N PHE A 206 -2.07 5.14 -9.16
CA PHE A 206 -1.82 4.22 -8.04
C PHE A 206 -1.69 2.76 -8.51
N SER A 207 -0.91 1.96 -7.78
CA SER A 207 -0.72 0.53 -8.03
C SER A 207 -0.55 -0.24 -6.72
N VAL A 208 -0.73 -1.56 -6.78
CA VAL A 208 -0.27 -2.54 -5.78
C VAL A 208 0.94 -3.29 -6.30
#